data_AF-A0A351JM84-F1
#
_entry.id   AF-A0A351JM84-F1
#
_cell.length_a   1.000
_cell.length_b   1.000
_cell.length_c   1.000
_cell.angle_alpha   90.00
_cell.angle_beta   90.00
_cell.angle_gamma   90.00
#
_symmetry.space_group_name_H-M   'P 1'
#
loop_
_entity.id
_entity.type
_entity.pdbx_description
1 polymer ?
#
loop_
_entity_poly.entity_id
_entity_poly.type
_entity_poly.pdbx_seq_one_letter_code
_entity_poly.pdbx_strand_id
1 'polypeptide(L)' 'MNIYGALGIVEVPERLLVVDGHSALYRSFYAIPDLTTSRGEPVNALFGFVRTLLKV' A
#
# COMPACT_ATOMS: atom_id res chain seq x y z
N MET A 1 4.56 -26.02 0.16
CA MET A 1 4.69 -24.84 -0.71
C MET A 1 5.33 -23.73 0.10
N ASN A 2 6.45 -23.15 -0.34
CA ASN A 2 7.05 -22.01 0.35
C ASN A 2 6.35 -20.71 -0.07
N ILE A 3 6.66 -19.60 0.60
CA ILE A 3 6.03 -18.31 0.34
C ILE A 3 6.26 -17.83 -1.10
N TYR A 4 7.41 -18.11 -1.69
CA TYR A 4 7.71 -17.74 -3.09
C TYR A 4 6.78 -18.45 -4.07
N GLY A 5 6.56 -19.75 -3.90
CA GLY A 5 5.61 -20.51 -4.71
C GLY A 5 4.17 -20.06 -4.51
N ALA A 6 3.79 -19.67 -3.30
CA ALA A 6 2.46 -19.12 -3.01
C ALA A 6 2.20 -17.76 -3.69
N LEU A 7 3.26 -16.97 -3.89
CA LEU A 7 3.21 -15.65 -4.52
C LEU A 7 3.46 -15.70 -6.04
N GLY A 8 3.63 -16.88 -6.63
CA GLY A 8 3.94 -17.01 -8.06
C GLY A 8 5.31 -16.46 -8.45
N ILE A 9 6.22 -16.31 -7.49
CA ILE A 9 7.58 -15.80 -7.71
C ILE A 9 8.44 -16.92 -8.29
N VAL A 10 8.87 -16.76 -9.54
CA VAL A 10 9.67 -17.74 -10.28
C VAL A 10 11.17 -17.59 -9.98
N GLU A 11 11.64 -16.35 -9.88
CA GLU A 11 13.00 -16.01 -9.46
C GLU A 11 12.95 -15.21 -8.17
N VAL A 12 13.71 -15.63 -7.15
CA VAL A 12 13.72 -14.97 -5.85
C VAL A 12 14.41 -13.60 -6.00
N PRO A 13 13.71 -12.49 -5.74
CA PRO A 13 14.31 -11.16 -5.87
C PRO A 13 15.35 -10.94 -4.76
N GLU A 14 16.36 -10.12 -5.05
CA GLU A 14 17.37 -9.70 -4.06
C GLU A 14 16.72 -9.00 -2.85
N ARG A 15 15.60 -8.31 -3.08
CA ARG A 15 14.80 -7.66 -2.04
C ARG A 15 13.32 -7.94 -2.23
N LEU A 16 12.66 -8.37 -1.16
CA LEU A 16 11.22 -8.58 -1.09
C LEU A 16 10.62 -7.65 -0.03
N LEU A 17 9.68 -6.81 -0.43
CA LEU A 17 8.87 -6.01 0.50
C LEU A 17 7.50 -6.67 0.66
N VAL A 18 7.15 -6.98 1.92
CA VAL A 18 5.82 -7.49 2.28
C VAL A 18 5.07 -6.41 3.05
N VAL A 19 3.86 -6.07 2.60
CA VAL A 19 3.06 -4.99 3.18
C VAL A 19 1.73 -5.55 3.65
N ASP A 20 1.38 -5.28 4.92
CA ASP A 20 0.00 -5.39 5.38
C ASP A 20 -0.80 -4.20 4.84
N GLY A 21 -1.51 -4.44 3.72
CA GLY A 21 -2.26 -3.41 3.03
C GLY A 21 -3.38 -2.81 3.88
N HIS A 22 -4.05 -3.61 4.72
CA HIS A 22 -5.18 -3.11 5.52
C HIS A 22 -4.69 -2.18 6.62
N SER A 23 -3.70 -2.63 7.39
CA SER A 23 -3.11 -1.83 8.46
C SER A 23 -2.44 -0.56 7.91
N ALA A 24 -1.77 -0.66 6.76
CA ALA A 24 -1.15 0.49 6.11
C ALA A 24 -2.19 1.51 5.60
N LEU A 25 -3.26 1.07 4.93
CA LEU A 25 -4.36 1.96 4.49
C LEU A 25 -5.04 2.63 5.68
N TYR A 26 -5.30 1.89 6.76
CA TYR A 26 -5.91 2.46 7.97
C TYR A 26 -5.03 3.56 8.58
N ARG A 27 -3.71 3.33 8.69
CA ARG A 27 -2.79 4.37 9.15
C ARG A 27 -2.78 5.58 8.22
N SER A 28 -2.77 5.37 6.90
CA SER A 28 -2.81 6.46 5.93
C SER A 28 -4.10 7.29 6.02
N PHE A 29 -5.24 6.67 6.30
CA PHE A 29 -6.51 7.37 6.50
C PHE A 29 -6.45 8.40 7.64
N TYR A 30 -5.84 8.04 8.78
CA TYR A 30 -5.73 8.96 9.93
C TYR A 30 -4.53 9.90 9.88
N ALA A 31 -3.53 9.61 9.02
CA ALA A 31 -2.33 10.43 8.91
C ALA A 31 -2.47 11.59 7.91
N ILE A 32 -3.35 11.45 6.91
CA ILE A 32 -3.55 12.45 5.86
C ILE A 32 -4.84 13.23 6.17
N PRO A 33 -4.78 14.58 6.21
CA PRO A 33 -5.97 15.42 6.35
C PRO A 33 -7.02 15.14 5.27
N ASP A 34 -8.23 15.68 5.45
CA ASP A 34 -9.32 15.52 4.48
C ASP A 34 -8.85 15.88 3.06
N LEU A 35 -8.96 14.89 2.17
CA LEU A 35 -8.57 14.99 0.78
C LEU A 35 -9.61 14.28 -0.06
N THR A 36 -10.21 15.03 -0.98
CA THR A 36 -11.31 14.57 -1.83
C THR A 36 -11.01 14.82 -3.31
N THR A 37 -11.68 14.07 -4.19
CA THR A 37 -11.72 14.36 -5.62
C THR A 37 -12.57 15.60 -5.89
N SER A 38 -12.57 16.11 -7.13
CA SER A 38 -13.46 17.22 -7.55
C SER A 38 -14.95 16.91 -7.41
N ARG A 39 -15.33 15.62 -7.28
CA ARG A 39 -16.70 15.17 -7.00
C ARG A 39 -17.00 15.00 -5.50
N GLY A 40 -16.03 15.28 -4.62
CA GLY A 40 -16.17 15.13 -3.18
C GLY A 40 -15.90 13.72 -2.65
N GLU A 41 -15.36 12.80 -3.47
CA GLU A 41 -15.07 11.43 -3.03
C GLU A 41 -13.79 11.40 -2.17
N PRO A 42 -13.79 10.82 -0.97
CA PRO A 42 -12.60 10.78 -0.10
C PRO A 42 -11.51 9.87 -0.66
N VAL A 43 -10.27 10.38 -0.71
CA VAL A 43 -9.11 9.68 -1.29
C VAL A 43 -7.84 9.80 -0.43
N ASN A 44 -7.93 10.38 0.77
CA ASN A 44 -6.81 10.60 1.69
C ASN A 44 -6.05 9.30 2.04
N ALA A 45 -6.76 8.21 2.36
CA ALA A 45 -6.15 6.91 2.66
C ALA A 45 -5.34 6.37 1.48
N LEU A 46 -5.93 6.40 0.29
CA LEU A 46 -5.31 5.91 -0.94
C LEU A 46 -4.08 6.74 -1.29
N PHE A 47 -4.21 8.07 -1.21
CA PHE A 47 -3.10 9.00 -1.47
C PHE A 47 -1.91 8.74 -0.55
N GLY A 48 -2.15 8.65 0.77
CA GLY A 48 -1.08 8.41 1.75
C GLY A 48 -0.41 7.04 1.58
N PHE A 49 -1.21 6.01 1.32
CA PHE A 49 -0.73 4.64 1.14
C PHE A 49 0.17 4.52 -0.10
N VAL A 50 -0.31 4.96 -1.26
CA VAL A 50 0.46 4.92 -2.51
C VAL A 50 1.71 5.79 -2.41
N ARG A 51 1.63 6.98 -1.80
CA ARG A 51 2.80 7.84 -1.59
C ARG A 51 3.88 7.17 -0.74
N THR A 52 3.50 6.36 0.24
CA THR A 52 4.43 5.60 1.08
C THR A 52 5.09 4.48 0.28
N LEU A 53 4.31 3.74 -0.51
CA LEU A 53 4.83 2.68 -1.38
C LEU A 53 5.80 3.19 -2.45
N LEU A 54 5.61 4.40 -2.97
CA LEU A 54 6.50 5.00 -3.98
C LEU A 54 7.86 5.47 -3.41
N LYS A 55 8.03 5.46 -2.09
CA LYS A 55 9.26 5.94 -1.42
C LYS A 55 10.19 4.81 -0.95
N VAL A 56 9.73 3.56 -1.02
CA VAL A 56 10.45 2.39 -0.51
C VAL A 56 11.13 1.62 -1.63
#